data_AF-A0A0G1KW83-F1
#
_entry.id   AF-A0A0G1KW83-F1
#
_cell.length_a   1.000
_cell.length_b   1.000
_cell.length_c   1.000
_cell.angle_alpha   90.00
_cell.angle_beta   90.00
_cell.angle_gamma   90.00
#
_symmetry.space_group_name_H-M   'P 1'
#
loop_
_entity.id
_entity.type
_entity.pdbx_description
1 polymer ?
#
loop_
_entity_poly.entity_id
_entity_poly.type
_entity_poly.pdbx_seq_one_letter_code
_entity_poly.pdbx_strand_id
1 'polypeptide(L)'
;SNLEPGETHTETEGIELWLDVDGPGIYNIVACADRIADSGNQGGNIAEEHESNNCSTEAVFEVVANQVNFPTYDFITHSFQFLQTPYYAGDQARFGGYVKNQGNSTSPTGIRSNYKVQCPGTSLIQLADDGTDAAELTPGASIWEETLSSVTMPNVSGSCTAYFCADYQGAVSETDETNNCTSFPFVLQPRPAPSLQITRFEDEVGCCTTNTGSKIRPDIWVRNNGPVAPSSNVTVLYQIKSPVATGGAWWNIGYGIIAPSELPPGGTDEDYMEGGGWTIPSNSAWKLQWHTVRGCLRADGSYPAGDPAQGDICATYSRYSKQ
;
A
#
# COMPACT_ATOMS: atom_id res chain seq x y z
N SER A 1 0.79 50.70 32.63
CA SER A 1 0.58 51.84 31.72
C SER A 1 -0.56 52.66 32.30
N ASN A 2 -0.51 53.99 32.20
CA ASN A 2 -1.67 54.80 32.58
C ASN A 2 -2.67 54.74 31.43
N LEU A 3 -3.90 54.29 31.69
CA LEU A 3 -5.01 54.41 30.75
C LEU A 3 -5.33 55.90 30.54
N GLU A 4 -5.32 56.38 29.30
CA GLU A 4 -5.76 57.75 28.98
C GLU A 4 -7.31 57.85 28.92
N PRO A 5 -7.90 59.05 29.06
CA PRO A 5 -9.34 59.22 28.97
C PRO A 5 -9.93 58.67 27.67
N GLY A 6 -10.82 57.67 27.77
CA GLY A 6 -11.49 57.03 26.65
C GLY A 6 -10.78 55.78 26.08
N GLU A 7 -9.64 55.39 26.65
CA GLU A 7 -8.97 54.14 26.30
C GLU A 7 -9.55 52.93 27.05
N THR A 8 -9.37 51.74 26.46
CA THR A 8 -9.72 50.45 27.07
C THR A 8 -8.47 49.58 27.14
N HIS A 9 -8.30 48.85 28.24
CA HIS A 9 -7.25 47.85 28.41
C HIS A 9 -7.86 46.45 28.51
N THR A 10 -7.10 45.43 28.10
CA THR A 10 -7.48 44.03 28.24
C THR A 10 -6.29 43.26 28.77
N GLU A 11 -6.53 42.49 29.82
CA GLU A 11 -5.56 41.59 30.43
C GLU A 11 -6.19 40.19 30.54
N THR A 12 -5.33 39.17 30.50
CA THR A 12 -5.72 37.77 30.67
C THR A 12 -4.82 37.18 31.71
N GLU A 13 -5.41 36.72 32.82
CA GLU A 13 -4.69 36.01 33.88
C GLU A 13 -5.30 34.62 34.07
N GLY A 14 -4.44 33.62 34.31
CA GLY A 14 -4.88 32.28 34.68
C GLY A 14 -5.24 32.23 36.16
N ILE A 15 -6.47 31.83 36.48
CA ILE A 15 -6.89 31.63 37.88
C ILE A 15 -6.65 30.16 38.25
N GLU A 16 -5.77 29.92 39.21
CA GLU A 16 -5.53 28.60 39.79
C GLU A 16 -6.61 28.28 40.83
N LEU A 17 -7.82 27.90 40.36
CA LEU A 17 -8.97 27.66 41.23
C LEU A 17 -8.68 26.68 42.39
N TRP A 18 -7.75 25.73 42.23
CA TRP A 18 -7.38 24.76 43.27
C TRP A 18 -6.59 25.33 44.45
N LEU A 19 -6.08 26.56 44.37
CA LEU A 19 -5.45 27.25 45.49
C LEU A 19 -6.45 28.05 46.33
N ASP A 20 -7.56 28.48 45.70
CA ASP A 20 -8.47 29.49 46.25
C ASP A 20 -9.88 28.96 46.59
N VAL A 21 -10.20 27.70 46.23
CA VAL A 21 -11.51 27.07 46.53
C VAL A 21 -11.35 25.84 47.43
N ASP A 22 -12.04 25.85 48.58
CA ASP A 22 -11.94 24.79 49.61
C ASP A 22 -12.77 23.52 49.30
N GLY A 23 -13.37 23.44 48.11
CA GLY A 23 -14.12 22.26 47.67
C GLY A 23 -15.28 22.58 46.71
N PRO A 24 -16.17 21.61 46.48
CA PRO A 24 -17.33 21.79 45.62
C PRO A 24 -18.29 22.86 46.16
N GLY A 25 -18.90 23.65 45.27
CA GLY A 25 -19.81 24.72 45.63
C GLY A 25 -20.08 25.66 44.47
N ILE A 26 -20.96 26.65 44.70
CA ILE A 26 -21.18 27.75 43.78
C ILE A 26 -20.26 28.90 44.18
N TYR A 27 -19.46 29.36 43.25
CA TYR A 27 -18.49 30.43 43.41
C TYR A 27 -18.80 31.56 42.42
N ASN A 28 -18.27 32.74 42.68
CA ASN A 28 -18.29 33.84 41.75
C ASN A 28 -16.94 34.52 41.66
N ILE A 29 -16.59 34.99 40.46
CA ILE A 29 -15.44 35.86 40.22
C ILE A 29 -15.96 37.28 39.93
N VAL A 30 -15.29 38.26 40.52
CA VAL A 30 -15.50 39.68 40.27
C VAL A 30 -14.15 40.29 39.95
N ALA A 31 -14.05 40.94 38.79
CA ALA A 31 -12.87 41.71 38.42
C ALA A 31 -13.08 43.16 38.84
N CYS A 32 -12.17 43.72 39.64
CA CYS A 32 -12.21 45.11 40.07
C CYS A 32 -10.92 45.81 39.67
N ALA A 33 -11.05 46.90 38.90
CA ALA A 33 -9.93 47.78 38.61
C ALA A 33 -9.55 48.59 39.86
N ASP A 34 -8.27 48.96 39.94
CA ASP A 34 -7.70 49.82 41.00
C ASP A 34 -7.91 49.34 42.46
N ARG A 35 -8.15 48.04 42.67
CA ARG A 35 -8.36 47.51 44.01
C ARG A 35 -7.05 47.32 44.79
N ILE A 36 -7.03 47.72 46.06
CA ILE A 36 -5.93 47.38 46.98
C ILE A 36 -6.00 45.89 47.31
N ALA A 37 -4.88 45.17 47.16
CA ALA A 37 -4.79 43.75 47.53
C ALA A 37 -5.30 43.53 48.96
N ASP A 38 -6.15 42.52 49.14
CA ASP A 38 -6.70 42.07 50.43
C ASP A 38 -7.62 43.07 51.20
N SER A 39 -8.10 44.15 50.58
CA SER A 39 -8.82 45.22 51.29
C SER A 39 -10.36 45.10 51.37
N GLY A 40 -10.97 44.01 50.88
CA GLY A 40 -12.45 43.93 50.74
C GLY A 40 -12.97 44.90 49.67
N ASN A 41 -14.25 45.31 49.72
CA ASN A 41 -14.86 46.25 48.76
C ASN A 41 -14.58 47.72 49.11
N GLN A 42 -13.40 48.01 49.67
CA GLN A 42 -12.98 49.38 50.00
C GLN A 42 -12.41 50.05 48.74
N GLY A 43 -12.41 51.39 48.73
CA GLY A 43 -11.96 52.20 47.57
C GLY A 43 -10.52 51.90 47.12
N GLY A 44 -10.22 52.32 45.90
CA GLY A 44 -8.95 52.06 45.24
C GLY A 44 -7.80 52.96 45.69
N ASN A 45 -6.63 52.80 45.06
CA ASN A 45 -5.47 53.67 45.30
C ASN A 45 -5.56 54.99 44.53
N ILE A 46 -6.42 55.06 43.53
CA ILE A 46 -6.66 56.24 42.68
C ILE A 46 -8.05 56.78 43.03
N ALA A 47 -8.11 58.09 43.30
CA ALA A 47 -9.39 58.75 43.54
C ALA A 47 -10.15 58.90 42.21
N GLU A 48 -11.29 58.23 42.09
CA GLU A 48 -12.17 58.28 40.92
C GLU A 48 -13.42 59.13 41.20
N GLU A 49 -14.10 59.61 40.15
CA GLU A 49 -15.38 60.32 40.33
C GLU A 49 -16.45 59.40 40.95
N HIS A 50 -16.38 58.11 40.65
CA HIS A 50 -17.33 57.09 41.09
C HIS A 50 -16.62 55.80 41.56
N GLU A 51 -16.17 55.78 42.81
CA GLU A 51 -15.56 54.59 43.45
C GLU A 51 -16.44 53.32 43.43
N SER A 52 -17.75 53.47 43.15
CA SER A 52 -18.72 52.37 43.18
C SER A 52 -18.87 51.61 41.85
N ASN A 53 -18.16 51.98 40.78
CA ASN A 53 -18.35 51.39 39.45
C ASN A 53 -17.11 50.73 38.83
N ASN A 54 -16.07 50.49 39.62
CA ASN A 54 -14.80 49.89 39.19
C ASN A 54 -14.81 48.35 39.13
N CYS A 55 -15.86 47.70 39.64
CA CYS A 55 -16.01 46.25 39.65
C CYS A 55 -16.99 45.74 38.58
N SER A 56 -16.68 44.60 38.00
CA SER A 56 -17.58 43.85 37.12
C SER A 56 -18.80 43.33 37.88
N THR A 57 -19.82 42.91 37.13
CA THR A 57 -20.84 42.01 37.67
C THR A 57 -20.24 40.65 38.03
N GLU A 58 -20.89 39.93 38.93
CA GLU A 58 -20.48 38.58 39.34
C GLU A 58 -20.57 37.58 38.17
N ALA A 59 -19.47 36.90 37.88
CA ALA A 59 -19.45 35.72 37.02
C ALA A 59 -19.55 34.47 37.89
N VAL A 60 -20.72 33.83 37.91
CA VAL A 60 -21.03 32.69 38.78
C VAL A 60 -20.68 31.37 38.09
N PHE A 61 -20.01 30.46 38.81
CA PHE A 61 -19.64 29.12 38.34
C PHE A 61 -19.80 28.08 39.46
N GLU A 62 -19.96 26.80 39.09
CA GLU A 62 -20.06 25.70 40.05
C GLU A 62 -18.78 24.86 39.99
N VAL A 63 -18.15 24.65 41.14
CA VAL A 63 -17.09 23.66 41.34
C VAL A 63 -17.77 22.38 41.82
N VAL A 64 -17.55 21.27 41.13
CA VAL A 64 -18.13 19.96 41.47
C VAL A 64 -17.05 18.96 41.86
N ALA A 65 -17.33 18.08 42.83
CA ALA A 65 -16.37 17.04 43.24
C ALA A 65 -16.27 15.95 42.16
N ASN A 66 -15.03 15.54 41.86
CA ASN A 66 -14.75 14.35 41.04
C ASN A 66 -15.43 14.35 39.65
N GLN A 67 -15.78 15.54 39.14
CA GLN A 67 -16.35 15.74 37.81
C GLN A 67 -15.57 16.88 37.16
N VAL A 68 -14.62 16.52 36.30
CA VAL A 68 -13.90 17.47 35.46
C VAL A 68 -14.80 17.73 34.25
N ASN A 69 -15.68 18.73 34.35
CA ASN A 69 -16.56 19.12 33.25
C ASN A 69 -15.81 20.00 32.23
N PHE A 70 -14.57 19.61 31.90
CA PHE A 70 -13.81 20.21 30.83
C PHE A 70 -14.12 19.45 29.54
N PRO A 71 -14.19 20.14 28.40
CA PRO A 71 -14.30 19.46 27.13
C PRO A 71 -13.08 18.54 26.95
N THR A 72 -13.36 17.25 26.82
CA THR A 72 -12.37 16.21 26.60
C THR A 72 -12.63 15.56 25.24
N TYR A 73 -11.53 15.25 24.56
CA TYR A 73 -11.49 14.57 23.27
C TYR A 73 -10.66 13.32 23.45
N ASP A 74 -11.09 12.21 22.84
CA ASP A 74 -10.39 10.93 22.94
C ASP A 74 -10.84 10.06 21.77
N PHE A 75 -9.97 9.87 20.78
CA PHE A 75 -10.24 9.26 19.50
C PHE A 75 -9.61 7.89 19.44
N ILE A 76 -10.44 6.86 19.42
CA ILE A 76 -9.98 5.48 19.21
C ILE A 76 -10.35 5.01 17.81
N THR A 77 -9.57 4.05 17.30
CA THR A 77 -9.87 3.36 16.05
C THR A 77 -10.24 1.90 16.28
N HIS A 78 -11.19 1.38 15.51
CA HIS A 78 -11.58 -0.03 15.61
C HIS A 78 -12.14 -0.62 14.30
N SER A 79 -12.29 -1.95 14.28
CA SER A 79 -12.77 -2.74 13.14
C SER A 79 -12.05 -2.45 11.81
N PHE A 80 -10.75 -2.17 11.89
CA PHE A 80 -9.93 -1.93 10.71
C PHE A 80 -9.79 -3.20 9.87
N GLN A 81 -10.05 -3.09 8.57
CA GLN A 81 -10.10 -4.24 7.67
C GLN A 81 -9.78 -3.86 6.22
N PHE A 82 -9.47 -4.89 5.43
CA PHE A 82 -9.53 -4.79 3.98
C PHE A 82 -10.98 -4.74 3.51
N LEU A 83 -11.23 -3.95 2.47
CA LEU A 83 -12.54 -3.90 1.80
C LEU A 83 -12.64 -4.85 0.61
N GLN A 84 -11.53 -5.55 0.30
CA GLN A 84 -11.45 -6.48 -0.82
C GLN A 84 -10.51 -7.66 -0.53
N THR A 85 -10.85 -8.82 -1.09
CA THR A 85 -10.05 -10.04 -1.06
C THR A 85 -10.18 -10.77 -2.41
N PRO A 86 -9.14 -11.46 -2.91
CA PRO A 86 -7.81 -11.65 -2.34
C PRO A 86 -6.89 -10.42 -2.50
N TYR A 87 -5.74 -10.41 -1.81
CA TYR A 87 -4.72 -9.36 -1.89
C TYR A 87 -3.34 -9.97 -2.17
N TYR A 88 -2.62 -9.40 -3.15
CA TYR A 88 -1.31 -9.88 -3.59
C TYR A 88 -0.24 -8.78 -3.49
N ALA A 89 1.01 -9.19 -3.44
CA ALA A 89 2.15 -8.28 -3.45
C ALA A 89 2.11 -7.38 -4.70
N GLY A 90 2.23 -6.07 -4.49
CA GLY A 90 2.17 -5.06 -5.55
C GLY A 90 0.77 -4.75 -6.10
N ASP A 91 -0.30 -5.38 -5.60
CA ASP A 91 -1.67 -5.08 -6.02
C ASP A 91 -2.23 -3.81 -5.38
N GLN A 92 -3.34 -3.33 -5.94
CA GLN A 92 -4.17 -2.30 -5.34
C GLN A 92 -5.03 -2.89 -4.21
N ALA A 93 -5.13 -2.20 -3.09
CA ALA A 93 -5.95 -2.54 -1.92
C ALA A 93 -6.85 -1.35 -1.54
N ARG A 94 -7.96 -1.63 -0.85
CA ARG A 94 -8.76 -0.63 -0.13
C ARG A 94 -8.88 -1.05 1.32
N PHE A 95 -8.88 -0.08 2.21
CA PHE A 95 -9.04 -0.28 3.64
C PHE A 95 -10.17 0.57 4.19
N GLY A 96 -10.74 0.14 5.30
CA GLY A 96 -11.65 0.95 6.09
C GLY A 96 -11.69 0.52 7.55
N GLY A 97 -12.15 1.43 8.39
CA GLY A 97 -12.24 1.26 9.84
C GLY A 97 -13.17 2.31 10.44
N TYR A 98 -13.37 2.25 11.74
CA TYR A 98 -14.13 3.26 12.46
C TYR A 98 -13.20 4.15 13.28
N VAL A 99 -13.51 5.44 13.32
CA VAL A 99 -12.99 6.40 14.30
C VAL A 99 -14.10 6.67 15.29
N LYS A 100 -13.81 6.64 16.59
CA LYS A 100 -14.79 6.95 17.64
C LYS A 100 -14.24 7.99 18.60
N ASN A 101 -15.02 9.04 18.85
CA ASN A 101 -14.77 9.97 19.95
C ASN A 101 -15.39 9.41 21.24
N GLN A 102 -14.57 8.93 22.18
CA GLN A 102 -14.99 8.48 23.51
C GLN A 102 -14.94 9.60 24.57
N GLY A 103 -14.47 10.79 24.19
CA GLY A 103 -14.52 12.00 25.01
C GLY A 103 -15.95 12.54 25.20
N ASN A 104 -16.06 13.59 26.02
CA ASN A 104 -17.35 14.19 26.38
C ASN A 104 -17.74 15.40 25.51
N SER A 105 -16.89 15.82 24.57
CA SER A 105 -17.10 17.01 23.74
C SER A 105 -16.87 16.75 22.25
N THR A 106 -17.62 17.47 21.40
CA THR A 106 -17.43 17.44 19.94
C THR A 106 -16.06 18.00 19.58
N SER A 107 -15.34 17.34 18.68
CA SER A 107 -14.04 17.79 18.21
C SER A 107 -14.07 19.27 17.75
N PRO A 108 -13.11 20.11 18.14
CA PRO A 108 -13.08 21.51 17.75
C PRO A 108 -12.70 21.70 16.28
N THR A 109 -11.99 20.73 15.69
CA THR A 109 -11.53 20.72 14.30
C THR A 109 -11.67 19.33 13.70
N GLY A 110 -11.59 19.22 12.36
CA GLY A 110 -11.42 17.91 11.73
C GLY A 110 -10.05 17.33 12.08
N ILE A 111 -9.94 16.01 12.01
CA ILE A 111 -8.68 15.29 12.25
C ILE A 111 -8.20 14.61 10.97
N ARG A 112 -6.91 14.27 10.92
CA ARG A 112 -6.35 13.44 9.84
C ARG A 112 -6.10 12.01 10.33
N SER A 113 -6.41 11.05 9.47
CA SER A 113 -6.17 9.64 9.68
C SER A 113 -5.11 9.13 8.72
N ASN A 114 -4.31 8.16 9.16
CA ASN A 114 -3.23 7.59 8.35
C ASN A 114 -3.30 6.07 8.31
N TYR A 115 -3.17 5.54 7.10
CA TYR A 115 -3.13 4.12 6.79
C TYR A 115 -1.69 3.73 6.50
N LYS A 116 -1.12 2.83 7.31
CA LYS A 116 0.27 2.37 7.18
C LYS A 116 0.35 0.87 7.05
N VAL A 117 1.42 0.37 6.44
CA VAL A 117 1.70 -1.06 6.36
C VAL A 117 3.18 -1.34 6.62
N GLN A 118 3.45 -2.44 7.29
CA GLN A 118 4.79 -2.99 7.44
C GLN A 118 4.80 -4.44 6.95
N CYS A 119 5.74 -4.75 6.07
CA CYS A 119 5.93 -6.08 5.49
C CYS A 119 7.38 -6.54 5.72
N PRO A 120 7.72 -7.82 5.44
CA PRO A 120 9.07 -8.33 5.65
C PRO A 120 10.10 -7.53 4.85
N GLY A 121 11.16 -7.08 5.52
CA GLY A 121 12.23 -6.31 4.88
C GLY A 121 11.84 -4.89 4.46
N THR A 122 10.67 -4.39 4.84
CA THR A 122 10.26 -3.00 4.61
C THR A 122 10.26 -2.19 5.90
N SER A 123 10.47 -0.88 5.79
CA SER A 123 10.07 0.06 6.84
C SER A 123 8.54 0.15 6.94
N LEU A 124 8.04 0.86 7.95
CA LEU A 124 6.63 1.25 8.00
C LEU A 124 6.35 2.23 6.85
N ILE A 125 5.47 1.84 5.93
CA ILE A 125 5.13 2.61 4.73
C ILE A 125 3.76 3.26 4.95
N GLN A 126 3.65 4.56 4.69
CA GLN A 126 2.38 5.26 4.59
C GLN A 126 1.73 4.97 3.24
N LEU A 127 0.50 4.48 3.28
CA LEU A 127 -0.30 4.10 2.12
C LEU A 127 -1.27 5.21 1.71
N ALA A 128 -1.96 5.79 2.69
CA ALA A 128 -2.94 6.84 2.47
C ALA A 128 -3.05 7.76 3.68
N ASP A 129 -3.54 8.97 3.39
CA ASP A 129 -3.92 9.99 4.34
C ASP A 129 -5.38 10.36 4.05
N ASP A 130 -6.19 10.43 5.08
CA ASP A 130 -7.61 10.79 4.98
C ASP A 130 -8.02 11.67 6.17
N GLY A 131 -9.27 12.08 6.24
CA GLY A 131 -9.74 12.87 7.37
C GLY A 131 -11.20 12.66 7.70
N THR A 132 -11.51 12.99 8.96
CA THR A 132 -12.86 12.98 9.51
C THR A 132 -13.23 14.41 9.91
N ASP A 133 -14.42 14.86 9.52
CA ASP A 133 -14.87 16.21 9.84
C ASP A 133 -15.23 16.36 11.32
N ALA A 134 -14.99 17.55 11.86
CA ALA A 134 -15.27 17.87 13.27
C ALA A 134 -16.73 17.57 13.67
N ALA A 135 -17.67 17.84 12.75
CA ALA A 135 -19.10 17.64 12.94
C ALA A 135 -19.50 16.16 13.07
N GLU A 136 -18.67 15.23 12.60
CA GLU A 136 -18.89 13.78 12.69
C GLU A 136 -18.35 13.22 14.01
N LEU A 137 -17.45 13.95 14.67
CA LEU A 137 -16.76 13.57 15.90
C LEU A 137 -17.46 14.13 17.15
N THR A 138 -18.78 13.95 17.23
CA THR A 138 -19.57 14.28 18.44
C THR A 138 -19.34 13.25 19.56
N PRO A 139 -19.66 13.56 20.84
CA PRO A 139 -19.41 12.64 21.96
C PRO A 139 -20.05 11.26 21.75
N GLY A 140 -19.25 10.20 21.83
CA GLY A 140 -19.68 8.82 21.63
C GLY A 140 -19.91 8.42 20.17
N ALA A 141 -19.81 9.35 19.21
CA ALA A 141 -20.00 9.05 17.79
C ALA A 141 -18.89 8.15 17.27
N SER A 142 -19.28 7.21 16.40
CA SER A 142 -18.40 6.30 15.71
C SER A 142 -18.69 6.41 14.21
N ILE A 143 -17.70 6.88 13.46
CA ILE A 143 -17.81 7.16 12.03
C ILE A 143 -16.96 6.18 11.24
N TRP A 144 -17.52 5.67 10.15
CA TRP A 144 -16.81 4.81 9.22
C TRP A 144 -15.96 5.65 8.28
N GLU A 145 -14.68 5.32 8.20
CA GLU A 145 -13.72 5.91 7.28
C GLU A 145 -13.15 4.83 6.36
N GLU A 146 -12.90 5.17 5.10
CA GLU A 146 -12.22 4.29 4.15
C GLU A 146 -11.32 5.08 3.21
N THR A 147 -10.23 4.44 2.76
CA THR A 147 -9.32 5.06 1.80
C THR A 147 -10.07 5.54 0.55
N LEU A 148 -10.04 6.85 0.27
CA LEU A 148 -10.70 7.49 -0.89
C LEU A 148 -10.35 6.85 -2.24
N SER A 149 -9.12 6.36 -2.37
CA SER A 149 -8.63 5.66 -3.57
C SER A 149 -7.91 4.38 -3.18
N SER A 150 -7.74 3.49 -4.16
CA SER A 150 -6.98 2.28 -3.90
C SER A 150 -5.51 2.61 -3.65
N VAL A 151 -4.89 1.89 -2.72
CA VAL A 151 -3.48 2.04 -2.36
C VAL A 151 -2.66 0.88 -2.90
N THR A 152 -1.41 1.15 -3.27
CA THR A 152 -0.51 0.11 -3.78
C THR A 152 0.15 -0.61 -2.61
N MET A 153 -0.05 -1.93 -2.52
CA MET A 153 0.61 -2.75 -1.51
C MET A 153 2.10 -2.92 -1.84
N PRO A 154 2.97 -3.11 -0.82
CA PRO A 154 4.37 -3.43 -1.06
C PRO A 154 4.54 -4.64 -1.98
N ASN A 155 5.50 -4.58 -2.90
CA ASN A 155 5.82 -5.69 -3.79
C ASN A 155 6.72 -6.74 -3.11
N VAL A 156 6.30 -7.17 -1.92
CA VAL A 156 6.96 -8.21 -1.11
C VAL A 156 5.88 -9.10 -0.52
N SER A 157 6.01 -10.41 -0.70
CA SER A 157 5.10 -11.38 -0.11
C SER A 157 5.51 -11.75 1.31
N GLY A 158 4.54 -12.15 2.14
CA GLY A 158 4.75 -12.64 3.49
C GLY A 158 3.83 -11.99 4.53
N SER A 159 4.16 -12.20 5.80
CA SER A 159 3.40 -11.68 6.94
C SER A 159 3.60 -10.18 7.08
N CYS A 160 2.52 -9.43 6.95
CA CYS A 160 2.49 -7.97 7.09
C CYS A 160 1.55 -7.57 8.23
N THR A 161 1.64 -6.31 8.65
CA THR A 161 0.72 -5.67 9.59
C THR A 161 0.27 -4.35 9.01
N ALA A 162 -1.04 -4.15 8.94
CA ALA A 162 -1.65 -2.88 8.55
C ALA A 162 -2.02 -2.10 9.81
N TYR A 163 -1.90 -0.78 9.75
CA TYR A 163 -2.20 0.15 10.85
C TYR A 163 -3.17 1.23 10.35
N PHE A 164 -4.08 1.61 11.23
CA PHE A 164 -4.99 2.74 11.04
C PHE A 164 -4.94 3.60 12.30
N CYS A 165 -4.54 4.86 12.14
CA CYS A 165 -4.37 5.80 13.24
C CYS A 165 -5.20 7.05 12.97
N ALA A 166 -6.10 7.39 13.89
CA ALA A 166 -6.79 8.67 13.90
C ALA A 166 -5.91 9.76 14.53
N ASP A 167 -6.21 11.01 14.19
CA ASP A 167 -5.46 12.22 14.56
C ASP A 167 -3.93 12.06 14.59
N TYR A 168 -3.36 11.40 13.58
CA TYR A 168 -1.93 11.08 13.62
C TYR A 168 -1.01 12.31 13.56
N GLN A 169 -1.58 13.50 13.29
CA GLN A 169 -0.89 14.78 13.29
C GLN A 169 -0.94 15.48 14.66
N GLY A 170 -1.73 14.97 15.61
CA GLY A 170 -1.97 15.59 16.91
C GLY A 170 -2.62 16.96 16.80
N ALA A 171 -3.62 17.09 15.93
CA ALA A 171 -4.32 18.36 15.70
C ALA A 171 -5.21 18.75 16.89
N VAL A 172 -5.71 17.76 17.63
CA VAL A 172 -6.51 17.91 18.83
C VAL A 172 -5.72 17.30 19.99
N SER A 173 -5.61 18.02 21.11
CA SER A 173 -5.03 17.43 22.32
C SER A 173 -6.08 16.56 23.02
N GLU A 174 -5.75 15.30 23.19
CA GLU A 174 -6.66 14.27 23.69
C GLU A 174 -6.35 13.88 25.13
N THR A 175 -7.29 13.18 25.78
CA THR A 175 -7.04 12.63 27.12
C THR A 175 -6.07 11.45 27.11
N ASP A 176 -5.92 10.76 25.97
CA ASP A 176 -4.98 9.67 25.79
C ASP A 176 -4.53 9.55 24.32
N GLU A 177 -3.42 10.20 24.00
CA GLU A 177 -2.77 10.19 22.67
C GLU A 177 -2.19 8.82 22.26
N THR A 178 -2.29 7.79 23.12
CA THR A 178 -1.66 6.49 22.87
C THR A 178 -2.63 5.45 22.32
N ASN A 179 -3.92 5.76 22.27
CA ASN A 179 -4.98 4.80 21.93
C ASN A 179 -5.58 5.01 20.51
N ASN A 180 -5.05 5.96 19.74
CA ASN A 180 -5.61 6.37 18.45
C ASN A 180 -5.36 5.37 17.32
N CYS A 181 -4.49 4.37 17.55
CA CYS A 181 -4.06 3.43 16.53
C CYS A 181 -4.57 2.00 16.77
N THR A 182 -5.12 1.40 15.72
CA THR A 182 -5.45 -0.02 15.65
C THR A 182 -4.65 -0.69 14.54
N SER A 183 -4.47 -2.00 14.64
CA SER A 183 -3.74 -2.78 13.63
C SER A 183 -4.26 -4.19 13.51
N PHE A 184 -4.02 -4.82 12.36
CA PHE A 184 -4.27 -6.24 12.19
C PHE A 184 -3.19 -6.90 11.32
N PRO A 185 -2.82 -8.16 11.63
CA PRO A 185 -1.90 -8.93 10.81
C PRO A 185 -2.62 -9.55 9.59
N PHE A 186 -1.89 -9.68 8.48
CA PHE A 186 -2.36 -10.39 7.28
C PHE A 186 -1.18 -11.00 6.53
N VAL A 187 -1.45 -11.88 5.55
CA VAL A 187 -0.41 -12.51 4.73
C VAL A 187 -0.57 -12.10 3.28
N LEU A 188 0.36 -11.27 2.80
CA LEU A 188 0.36 -10.81 1.41
C LEU A 188 0.92 -11.93 0.52
N GLN A 189 0.07 -12.47 -0.35
CA GLN A 189 0.45 -13.59 -1.21
C GLN A 189 1.29 -13.11 -2.40
N PRO A 190 2.23 -13.91 -2.93
CA PRO A 190 2.81 -13.64 -4.23
C PRO A 190 1.71 -13.52 -5.29
N ARG A 191 1.86 -12.60 -6.23
CA ARG A 191 0.92 -12.49 -7.34
C ARG A 191 0.85 -13.83 -8.09
N PRO A 192 -0.35 -14.33 -8.44
CA PRO A 192 -0.48 -15.52 -9.27
C PRO A 192 0.26 -15.30 -10.59
N ALA A 193 1.10 -16.25 -10.97
CA ALA A 193 1.86 -16.22 -12.21
C ALA A 193 1.53 -17.47 -13.05
N PRO A 194 1.67 -17.41 -14.40
CA PRO A 194 1.60 -18.61 -15.21
C PRO A 194 2.71 -19.58 -14.81
N SER A 195 2.50 -20.87 -15.08
CA SER A 195 3.53 -21.91 -14.92
C SER A 195 3.59 -22.73 -16.19
N LEU A 196 4.42 -22.28 -17.12
CA LEU A 196 4.54 -22.91 -18.43
C LEU A 196 5.41 -24.15 -18.36
N GLN A 197 5.10 -25.15 -19.18
CA GLN A 197 5.87 -26.38 -19.34
C GLN A 197 5.83 -26.83 -20.79
N ILE A 198 7.00 -27.13 -21.36
CA ILE A 198 7.06 -27.80 -22.67
C ILE A 198 6.72 -29.27 -22.46
N THR A 199 5.63 -29.75 -23.06
CA THR A 199 5.18 -31.14 -22.93
C THR A 199 5.68 -32.01 -24.08
N ARG A 200 5.94 -31.41 -25.24
CA ARG A 200 6.47 -32.08 -26.42
C ARG A 200 7.22 -31.09 -27.30
N PHE A 201 8.27 -31.57 -27.98
CA PHE A 201 9.06 -30.78 -28.92
C PHE A 201 9.66 -31.69 -29.99
N GLU A 202 9.29 -31.46 -31.24
CA GLU A 202 9.73 -32.26 -32.38
C GLU A 202 9.75 -31.42 -33.68
N ASP A 203 9.93 -32.07 -34.81
CA ASP A 203 9.86 -31.42 -36.13
C ASP A 203 8.65 -31.97 -36.90
N GLU A 204 8.00 -31.10 -37.66
CA GLU A 204 6.82 -31.41 -38.48
C GLU A 204 7.03 -32.64 -39.40
N VAL A 205 8.26 -32.86 -39.90
CA VAL A 205 8.55 -33.87 -40.93
C VAL A 205 8.86 -35.26 -40.36
N GLY A 206 8.70 -35.50 -39.06
CA GLY A 206 8.97 -36.81 -38.45
C GLY A 206 10.46 -37.18 -38.37
N CYS A 207 10.78 -38.39 -37.87
CA CYS A 207 12.05 -38.61 -37.18
C CYS A 207 13.34 -38.64 -38.03
N CYS A 208 14.33 -38.00 -37.40
CA CYS A 208 15.74 -38.35 -37.27
C CYS A 208 16.67 -37.95 -38.41
N THR A 209 16.24 -37.95 -39.67
CA THR A 209 17.15 -37.63 -40.79
C THR A 209 16.55 -36.67 -41.79
N THR A 210 17.34 -35.76 -42.32
CA THR A 210 16.92 -34.80 -43.36
C THR A 210 18.08 -34.53 -44.31
N ASN A 211 17.81 -34.13 -45.54
CA ASN A 211 18.87 -33.77 -46.48
C ASN A 211 19.32 -32.33 -46.20
N THR A 212 20.59 -32.03 -46.48
CA THR A 212 20.97 -30.61 -46.51
C THR A 212 20.21 -29.87 -47.60
N GLY A 213 19.90 -28.59 -47.37
CA GLY A 213 18.98 -27.80 -48.21
C GLY A 213 17.50 -27.99 -47.87
N SER A 214 17.13 -29.02 -47.09
CA SER A 214 15.77 -29.14 -46.54
C SER A 214 15.54 -28.12 -45.42
N LYS A 215 14.27 -27.78 -45.23
CA LYS A 215 13.83 -26.94 -44.13
C LYS A 215 13.52 -27.77 -42.89
N ILE A 216 13.79 -27.18 -41.73
CA ILE A 216 13.27 -27.63 -40.44
C ILE A 216 12.24 -26.62 -39.96
N ARG A 217 11.16 -27.12 -39.39
CA ARG A 217 10.13 -26.29 -38.76
C ARG A 217 9.75 -27.00 -37.46
N PRO A 218 10.46 -26.67 -36.37
CA PRO A 218 10.16 -27.23 -35.07
C PRO A 218 8.73 -26.91 -34.64
N ASP A 219 8.13 -27.88 -33.98
CA ASP A 219 6.79 -27.84 -33.38
C ASP A 219 6.92 -28.08 -31.88
N ILE A 220 6.19 -27.30 -31.09
CA ILE A 220 6.27 -27.27 -29.63
C ILE A 220 4.88 -27.27 -29.01
N TRP A 221 4.68 -28.12 -28.01
CA TRP A 221 3.47 -28.12 -27.20
C TRP A 221 3.79 -27.55 -25.84
N VAL A 222 3.09 -26.48 -25.47
CA VAL A 222 3.26 -25.76 -24.22
C VAL A 222 1.99 -25.87 -23.40
N ARG A 223 2.13 -26.29 -22.15
CA ARG A 223 1.03 -26.36 -21.19
C ARG A 223 1.21 -25.32 -20.11
N ASN A 224 0.13 -24.62 -19.75
CA ASN A 224 0.10 -23.76 -18.57
C ASN A 224 -0.47 -24.53 -17.37
N ASN A 225 0.40 -24.93 -16.45
CA ASN A 225 0.02 -25.56 -15.18
C ASN A 225 -0.28 -24.53 -14.08
N GLY A 226 -0.15 -23.23 -14.38
CA GLY A 226 -0.35 -22.14 -13.42
C GLY A 226 -1.82 -21.75 -13.27
N PRO A 227 -2.16 -21.01 -12.20
CA PRO A 227 -3.53 -20.58 -11.92
C PRO A 227 -4.01 -19.42 -12.81
N VAL A 228 -3.13 -18.78 -13.56
CA VAL A 228 -3.45 -17.64 -14.45
C VAL A 228 -2.80 -17.79 -15.81
N ALA A 229 -3.39 -17.19 -16.84
CA ALA A 229 -2.79 -17.06 -18.15
C ALA A 229 -1.58 -16.08 -18.11
N PRO A 230 -0.65 -16.15 -19.08
CA PRO A 230 0.37 -15.12 -19.27
C PRO A 230 -0.25 -13.73 -19.45
N SER A 231 0.39 -12.67 -18.93
CA SER A 231 -0.10 -11.29 -19.10
C SER A 231 0.27 -10.67 -20.46
N SER A 232 1.18 -11.31 -21.20
CA SER A 232 1.65 -10.93 -22.53
C SER A 232 1.96 -12.17 -23.36
N ASN A 233 2.19 -11.97 -24.65
CA ASN A 233 2.58 -13.06 -25.54
C ASN A 233 3.87 -13.74 -25.06
N VAL A 234 3.84 -15.07 -25.02
CA VAL A 234 4.99 -15.92 -24.72
C VAL A 234 5.83 -16.03 -25.98
N THR A 235 7.12 -15.72 -25.88
CA THR A 235 8.05 -15.92 -27.00
C THR A 235 8.76 -17.26 -26.88
N VAL A 236 8.79 -18.02 -27.96
CA VAL A 236 9.63 -19.23 -28.08
C VAL A 236 10.85 -18.89 -28.94
N LEU A 237 12.06 -19.16 -28.43
CA LEU A 237 13.30 -19.04 -29.18
C LEU A 237 13.74 -20.41 -29.68
N TYR A 238 13.92 -20.53 -31.00
CA TYR A 238 14.42 -21.73 -31.62
C TYR A 238 15.90 -21.59 -31.98
N GLN A 239 16.70 -22.57 -31.58
CA GLN A 239 18.14 -22.57 -31.83
C GLN A 239 18.63 -23.94 -32.29
N ILE A 240 19.73 -23.94 -33.02
CA ILE A 240 20.43 -25.13 -33.48
C ILE A 240 21.88 -25.09 -33.04
N LYS A 241 22.44 -26.24 -32.66
CA LYS A 241 23.88 -26.43 -32.48
C LYS A 241 24.34 -27.61 -33.32
N SER A 242 25.55 -27.48 -33.82
CA SER A 242 26.24 -28.45 -34.66
C SER A 242 27.72 -28.53 -34.27
N PRO A 243 28.29 -29.73 -34.06
CA PRO A 243 29.69 -29.88 -33.68
C PRO A 243 30.65 -29.20 -34.67
N VAL A 244 30.41 -29.35 -35.97
CA VAL A 244 31.27 -28.78 -37.02
C VAL A 244 30.74 -27.41 -37.45
N ALA A 245 29.45 -27.33 -37.79
CA ALA A 245 28.92 -26.15 -38.48
C ALA A 245 28.88 -24.88 -37.62
N THR A 246 28.64 -25.05 -36.32
CA THR A 246 28.53 -23.94 -35.36
C THR A 246 29.67 -23.93 -34.34
N GLY A 247 30.64 -24.85 -34.47
CA GLY A 247 31.68 -25.07 -33.45
C GLY A 247 31.11 -25.46 -32.09
N GLY A 248 29.95 -26.12 -32.05
CA GLY A 248 29.22 -26.46 -30.83
C GLY A 248 28.42 -25.32 -30.16
N ALA A 249 28.44 -24.11 -30.72
CA ALA A 249 27.66 -22.98 -30.22
C ALA A 249 26.19 -23.03 -30.66
N TRP A 250 25.29 -22.43 -29.88
CA TRP A 250 23.89 -22.28 -30.27
C TRP A 250 23.72 -21.11 -31.23
N TRP A 251 23.14 -21.37 -32.40
CA TRP A 251 22.75 -20.37 -33.38
C TRP A 251 21.24 -20.20 -33.38
N ASN A 252 20.78 -18.95 -33.44
CA ASN A 252 19.36 -18.63 -33.58
C ASN A 252 18.86 -18.97 -34.99
N ILE A 253 17.73 -19.66 -35.07
CA ILE A 253 17.10 -20.06 -36.32
C ILE A 253 15.67 -19.53 -36.49
N GLY A 254 15.06 -18.99 -35.45
CA GLY A 254 13.71 -18.43 -35.53
C GLY A 254 13.04 -18.23 -34.17
N TYR A 255 11.80 -17.78 -34.23
CA TYR A 255 10.97 -17.51 -33.06
C TYR A 255 9.55 -18.09 -33.23
N GLY A 256 8.83 -18.22 -32.13
CA GLY A 256 7.39 -18.52 -32.06
C GLY A 256 6.72 -17.58 -31.08
N ILE A 257 5.41 -17.40 -31.20
CA ILE A 257 4.63 -16.50 -30.35
C ILE A 257 3.33 -17.20 -29.97
N ILE A 258 3.10 -17.38 -28.67
CA ILE A 258 1.85 -17.91 -28.13
C ILE A 258 1.12 -16.79 -27.38
N ALA A 259 -0.12 -16.51 -27.76
CA ALA A 259 -0.92 -15.48 -27.13
C ALA A 259 -1.44 -15.91 -25.75
N PRO A 260 -1.67 -14.97 -24.81
CA PRO A 260 -2.29 -15.24 -23.52
C PRO A 260 -3.56 -16.10 -23.58
N SER A 261 -4.39 -15.87 -24.60
CA SER A 261 -5.67 -16.57 -24.78
C SER A 261 -5.51 -18.04 -25.15
N GLU A 262 -4.36 -18.44 -25.68
CA GLU A 262 -4.07 -19.82 -26.10
C GLU A 262 -3.55 -20.68 -24.93
N LEU A 263 -3.07 -20.01 -23.87
CA LEU A 263 -2.57 -20.66 -22.65
C LEU A 263 -3.37 -20.27 -21.40
N PRO A 264 -4.71 -20.51 -21.36
CA PRO A 264 -5.48 -20.34 -20.15
C PRO A 264 -4.99 -21.29 -19.05
N PRO A 265 -5.40 -21.10 -17.78
CA PRO A 265 -5.06 -22.03 -16.69
C PRO A 265 -5.43 -23.48 -17.04
N GLY A 266 -4.46 -24.38 -17.02
CA GLY A 266 -4.63 -25.79 -17.40
C GLY A 266 -4.72 -26.05 -18.90
N GLY A 267 -4.59 -25.02 -19.75
CA GLY A 267 -4.59 -25.11 -21.20
C GLY A 267 -3.28 -25.66 -21.75
N THR A 268 -3.36 -26.24 -22.95
CA THR A 268 -2.20 -26.64 -23.76
C THR A 268 -2.38 -26.05 -25.15
N ASP A 269 -1.30 -25.49 -25.69
CA ASP A 269 -1.24 -24.97 -27.04
C ASP A 269 -0.12 -25.66 -27.84
N GLU A 270 -0.32 -25.73 -29.15
CA GLU A 270 0.65 -26.22 -30.14
C GLU A 270 1.10 -25.04 -31.00
N ASP A 271 2.40 -24.76 -30.99
CA ASP A 271 3.00 -23.65 -31.73
C ASP A 271 4.16 -24.14 -32.61
N TYR A 272 4.44 -23.38 -33.66
CA TYR A 272 5.50 -23.69 -34.61
C TYR A 272 6.44 -22.52 -34.80
N MET A 273 7.66 -22.82 -35.23
CA MET A 273 8.57 -21.76 -35.65
C MET A 273 7.98 -20.93 -36.79
N GLU A 274 7.95 -19.62 -36.56
CA GLU A 274 7.44 -18.61 -37.49
C GLU A 274 8.26 -18.57 -38.78
N GLY A 275 7.60 -18.19 -39.87
CA GLY A 275 8.27 -17.97 -41.14
C GLY A 275 8.75 -19.25 -41.82
N GLY A 276 7.84 -20.16 -42.18
CA GLY A 276 8.05 -21.21 -43.19
C GLY A 276 9.23 -22.18 -43.01
N GLY A 277 9.87 -22.20 -41.84
CA GLY A 277 11.01 -23.04 -41.49
C GLY A 277 12.39 -22.48 -41.88
N TRP A 278 13.42 -23.00 -41.20
CA TRP A 278 14.83 -22.65 -41.41
C TRP A 278 15.51 -23.68 -42.31
N THR A 279 16.21 -23.22 -43.34
CA THR A 279 16.91 -24.10 -44.29
C THR A 279 18.26 -24.54 -43.73
N ILE A 280 18.49 -25.86 -43.64
CA ILE A 280 19.82 -26.41 -43.32
C ILE A 280 20.77 -26.10 -44.49
N PRO A 281 21.90 -25.41 -44.28
CA PRO A 281 22.81 -25.09 -45.38
C PRO A 281 23.36 -26.34 -46.08
N SER A 282 23.53 -26.25 -47.40
CA SER A 282 24.03 -27.35 -48.26
C SER A 282 25.55 -27.50 -48.32
N ASN A 283 26.28 -26.74 -47.50
CA ASN A 283 27.74 -26.81 -47.46
C ASN A 283 28.24 -28.02 -46.65
N SER A 284 29.52 -28.35 -46.80
CA SER A 284 30.13 -29.53 -46.18
C SER A 284 30.08 -29.53 -44.65
N ALA A 285 30.12 -28.35 -44.03
CA ALA A 285 30.13 -28.23 -42.57
C ALA A 285 28.81 -28.65 -41.93
N TRP A 286 27.71 -28.74 -42.70
CA TRP A 286 26.40 -29.17 -42.25
C TRP A 286 26.04 -30.60 -42.67
N LYS A 287 26.90 -31.33 -43.38
CA LYS A 287 26.60 -32.70 -43.86
C LYS A 287 27.06 -33.78 -42.87
N LEU A 288 26.41 -34.95 -42.95
CA LEU A 288 26.81 -36.21 -42.33
C LEU A 288 27.08 -36.10 -40.82
N GLN A 289 26.24 -35.36 -40.09
CA GLN A 289 26.40 -35.21 -38.66
C GLN A 289 25.08 -34.97 -37.95
N TRP A 290 25.11 -35.13 -36.63
CA TRP A 290 24.01 -34.80 -35.75
C TRP A 290 24.02 -33.31 -35.39
N HIS A 291 22.84 -32.71 -35.47
CA HIS A 291 22.55 -31.39 -34.95
C HIS A 291 21.58 -31.53 -33.78
N THR A 292 21.74 -30.69 -32.77
CA THR A 292 20.75 -30.56 -31.69
C THR A 292 19.94 -29.31 -31.96
N VAL A 293 18.62 -29.44 -31.97
CA VAL A 293 17.70 -28.31 -32.03
C VAL A 293 17.08 -28.14 -30.65
N ARG A 294 16.86 -26.91 -30.23
CA ARG A 294 16.11 -26.59 -29.02
C ARG A 294 15.07 -25.51 -29.25
N GLY A 295 13.96 -25.63 -28.54
CA GLY A 295 12.99 -24.57 -28.33
C GLY A 295 13.04 -24.18 -26.85
N CYS A 296 13.17 -22.89 -26.57
CA CYS A 296 13.23 -22.35 -25.22
C CYS A 296 12.16 -21.28 -25.03
N LEU A 297 11.55 -21.26 -23.85
CA LEU A 297 10.63 -20.22 -23.39
C LEU A 297 10.90 -19.91 -21.92
N ARG A 298 10.41 -18.77 -21.42
CA ARG A 298 10.46 -18.45 -19.99
C ARG A 298 9.20 -18.92 -19.29
N ALA A 299 9.35 -19.44 -18.07
CA ALA A 299 8.21 -19.90 -17.25
C ALA A 299 7.18 -18.79 -16.98
N ASP A 300 7.62 -17.54 -16.94
CA ASP A 300 6.82 -16.34 -16.68
C ASP A 300 6.29 -15.64 -17.96
N GLY A 301 6.61 -16.17 -19.14
CA GLY A 301 6.23 -15.59 -20.44
C GLY A 301 7.12 -14.47 -20.96
N SER A 302 8.20 -14.12 -20.26
CA SER A 302 9.20 -13.16 -20.73
C SER A 302 10.06 -13.73 -21.87
N TYR A 303 10.96 -12.91 -22.43
CA TYR A 303 11.78 -13.32 -23.56
C TYR A 303 12.89 -14.29 -23.13
N PRO A 304 13.02 -15.48 -23.77
CA PRO A 304 14.05 -16.46 -23.42
C PRO A 304 15.43 -16.07 -23.93
N ALA A 305 16.47 -16.34 -23.15
CA ALA A 305 17.87 -16.18 -23.56
C ALA A 305 18.43 -17.42 -24.27
N GLY A 306 17.71 -18.54 -24.22
CA GLY A 306 18.20 -19.87 -24.55
C GLY A 306 19.14 -20.42 -23.47
N ASP A 307 18.95 -20.10 -22.20
CA ASP A 307 19.83 -20.55 -21.12
C ASP A 307 19.03 -21.11 -19.93
N PRO A 308 18.96 -22.45 -19.78
CA PRO A 308 18.31 -23.07 -18.62
C PRO A 308 18.87 -22.61 -17.28
N ALA A 309 20.17 -22.25 -17.22
CA ALA A 309 20.77 -21.75 -15.98
C ALA A 309 20.22 -20.38 -15.57
N GLN A 310 19.63 -19.64 -16.52
CA GLN A 310 18.99 -18.36 -16.25
C GLN A 310 17.50 -18.52 -15.95
N GLY A 311 16.92 -19.72 -16.07
CA GLY A 311 15.50 -19.99 -15.82
C GLY A 311 14.65 -20.21 -17.07
N ASP A 312 15.28 -20.42 -18.24
CA ASP A 312 14.55 -20.85 -19.44
C ASP A 312 14.15 -22.33 -19.34
N ILE A 313 12.93 -22.63 -19.78
CA ILE A 313 12.47 -23.98 -19.98
C ILE A 313 12.77 -24.32 -21.44
N CYS A 314 13.64 -25.30 -21.65
CA CYS A 314 14.04 -25.74 -22.97
C CYS A 314 13.73 -27.21 -23.18
N ALA A 315 13.29 -27.55 -24.39
CA ALA A 315 13.23 -28.92 -24.87
C ALA A 315 14.15 -29.07 -26.08
N THR A 316 14.64 -30.28 -26.30
CA THR A 316 15.59 -30.57 -27.39
C THR A 316 15.19 -31.81 -28.16
N TYR A 317 15.46 -31.81 -29.45
CA TYR A 317 15.56 -33.04 -30.24
C TYR A 317 16.84 -33.02 -31.07
N SER A 318 17.22 -34.17 -31.60
CA SER A 318 18.39 -34.30 -32.48
C SER A 318 17.99 -34.67 -33.89
N ARG A 319 18.73 -34.15 -34.87
CA ARG A 319 18.51 -34.43 -36.28
C ARG A 319 19.82 -34.66 -37.02
N TYR A 320 19.87 -35.72 -37.80
CA TYR A 320 21.02 -36.06 -38.63
C TYR A 320 20.84 -35.51 -40.04
N SER A 321 21.81 -34.75 -40.52
CA SER A 321 21.83 -34.26 -41.89
C SER A 321 22.52 -35.25 -42.84
N LYS A 322 21.83 -35.60 -43.93
CA LYS A 322 22.36 -36.39 -45.04
C LYS A 322 22.73 -35.48 -46.21
N GLN A 323 23.29 -36.07 -47.27
CA GLN A 323 23.67 -35.35 -48.48
C GLN A 323 22.48 -34.63 -49.10
#